data_AF-A0A959MGQ8-F1
#
_entry.id   AF-A0A959MGQ8-F1
#
_cell.length_a   1.000
_cell.length_b   1.000
_cell.length_c   1.000
_cell.angle_alpha   90.00
_cell.angle_beta   90.00
_cell.angle_gamma   90.00
#
_symmetry.space_group_name_H-M   'P 1'
#
loop_
_entity.id
_entity.type
_entity.pdbx_description
1 polymer ?
#
loop_
_entity_poly.entity_id
_entity_poly.type
_entity_poly.pdbx_seq_one_letter_code
_entity_poly.pdbx_strand_id
1 'polypeptide(L)'
;MPDEEKKQPDLAEKVKNWTAALREAVIALLFLFLLLFPSCVTQRLADAGFTKGDFAGLHWEKQLLEMTEQTGEAQQHVQQVEESIDSIRQSLVTIGNDAQSPEVKAQVDQLTIQLDSSLQSVRSVDRDLKASLRTQENLLQTAPVNSFSSKSSHWGIVISADRDVNAAEHEVERAKKASDKEISVYQKDQLFLTVVEFSSREEALTDLPSIKARIQDGAYLVDMERWCPKPEEGERDGWFVCGK
;
A
#
# COMPACT_ATOMS: atom_id res chain seq x y z
N MET A 1 -59.88 21.30 58.80
CA MET A 1 -59.61 21.28 57.35
C MET A 1 -58.22 21.88 57.18
N PRO A 2 -57.17 21.07 57.02
CA PRO A 2 -55.84 21.57 56.69
C PRO A 2 -55.77 21.86 55.19
N ASP A 3 -55.37 23.08 54.86
CA ASP A 3 -55.20 23.58 53.51
C ASP A 3 -54.10 22.78 52.77
N GLU A 4 -54.48 22.21 51.62
CA GLU A 4 -53.54 21.64 50.66
C GLU A 4 -52.66 22.75 50.08
N GLU A 5 -51.45 22.88 50.62
CA GLU A 5 -50.40 23.69 50.05
C GLU A 5 -49.98 23.07 48.71
N LYS A 6 -50.54 23.60 47.61
CA LYS A 6 -50.21 23.19 46.24
C LYS A 6 -48.74 23.53 45.95
N LYS A 7 -47.88 22.55 46.19
CA LYS A 7 -46.45 22.56 45.84
C LYS A 7 -46.32 22.83 44.34
N GLN A 8 -45.99 24.07 43.99
CA GLN A 8 -45.79 24.45 42.59
C GLN A 8 -44.68 23.58 41.99
N PRO A 9 -44.90 22.97 40.82
CA PRO A 9 -43.92 22.10 40.21
C PRO A 9 -42.65 22.89 39.92
N ASP A 10 -41.56 22.41 40.53
CA ASP A 10 -40.24 23.01 40.55
C ASP A 10 -39.73 23.24 39.13
N LEU A 11 -39.60 24.51 38.73
CA LEU A 11 -39.07 24.90 37.43
C LEU A 11 -37.69 24.30 37.18
N ALA A 12 -36.92 24.00 38.23
CA ALA A 12 -35.64 23.33 38.12
C ALA A 12 -35.75 21.91 37.54
N GLU A 13 -36.79 21.15 37.91
CA GLU A 13 -37.00 19.79 37.38
C GLU A 13 -37.37 19.81 35.89
N LYS A 14 -38.18 20.80 35.46
CA LYS A 14 -38.55 20.96 34.04
C LYS A 14 -37.34 21.30 33.17
N VAL A 15 -36.47 22.20 33.63
CA VAL A 15 -35.25 22.57 32.90
C VAL A 15 -34.29 21.39 32.79
N LYS A 16 -34.13 20.61 33.88
CA LYS A 16 -33.26 19.43 33.89
C LYS A 16 -33.71 18.34 32.91
N ASN A 17 -35.01 18.07 32.83
CA ASN A 17 -35.53 17.07 31.91
C ASN A 17 -35.42 17.52 30.43
N TRP A 18 -35.59 18.81 30.17
CA TRP A 18 -35.47 19.35 28.82
C TRP A 18 -34.02 19.31 28.29
N THR A 19 -33.04 19.64 29.13
CA THR A 19 -31.62 19.57 28.72
C THR A 19 -31.16 18.13 28.45
N ALA A 20 -31.66 17.16 29.22
CA ALA A 20 -31.40 15.74 28.96
C ALA A 20 -31.97 15.30 27.60
N ALA A 21 -33.24 15.65 27.31
CA ALA A 21 -33.87 15.33 26.03
C ALA A 21 -33.17 16.00 24.83
N LEU A 22 -32.76 17.26 24.97
CA LEU A 22 -32.02 17.97 23.92
C LEU A 22 -30.67 17.30 23.62
N ARG A 23 -29.95 16.89 24.68
CA ARG A 23 -28.66 16.20 24.53
C ARG A 23 -28.83 14.90 23.75
N GLU A 24 -29.81 14.08 24.08
CA GLU A 24 -30.09 12.82 23.37
C GLU A 24 -30.48 13.06 21.91
N ALA A 25 -31.32 14.07 21.65
CA ALA A 25 -31.69 14.46 20.30
C ALA A 25 -30.49 14.90 19.45
N VAL A 26 -29.56 15.68 20.02
CA VAL A 26 -28.34 16.13 19.35
C VAL A 26 -27.42 14.94 19.05
N ILE A 27 -27.25 14.01 19.99
CA ILE A 27 -26.43 12.80 19.77
C ILE A 27 -27.04 11.94 18.66
N ALA A 28 -28.36 11.71 18.70
CA ALA A 28 -29.06 10.93 17.68
C ALA A 28 -28.94 11.58 16.29
N LEU A 29 -29.05 12.92 16.22
CA LEU A 29 -28.91 13.66 14.97
C LEU A 29 -27.47 13.62 14.44
N LEU A 30 -26.47 13.69 15.32
CA LEU A 30 -25.06 13.58 14.95
C LEU A 30 -24.74 12.16 14.45
N PHE A 31 -25.28 11.11 15.09
CA PHE A 31 -25.19 9.74 14.60
C PHE A 31 -25.87 9.55 13.24
N LEU A 32 -27.07 10.10 13.07
CA LEU A 32 -27.78 10.06 11.79
C LEU A 32 -26.98 10.77 10.69
N PHE A 33 -26.37 11.92 11.02
CA PHE A 33 -25.52 12.66 10.09
C PHE A 33 -24.26 11.86 9.71
N LEU A 34 -23.61 11.21 10.67
CA LEU A 34 -22.48 10.30 10.42
C LEU A 34 -22.86 9.14 9.49
N LEU A 35 -24.07 8.59 9.63
CA LEU A 35 -24.55 7.48 8.81
C LEU A 35 -24.96 7.92 7.40
N LEU A 36 -25.59 9.08 7.25
CA LEU A 36 -26.09 9.56 5.96
C LEU A 36 -25.03 10.29 5.13
N PHE A 37 -24.03 10.91 5.77
CA PHE A 37 -23.03 11.74 5.10
C PHE A 37 -21.58 11.41 5.50
N PRO A 38 -21.15 10.14 5.36
CA PRO A 38 -19.81 9.73 5.77
C PRO A 38 -18.71 10.56 5.08
N SER A 39 -18.89 10.90 3.80
CA SER A 39 -17.92 11.63 2.98
C SER A 39 -17.64 13.06 3.47
N CYS A 40 -18.66 13.75 4.00
CA CYS A 40 -18.52 15.13 4.48
C CYS A 40 -17.72 15.16 5.79
N VAL A 41 -17.96 14.18 6.67
CA VAL A 41 -17.22 14.03 7.92
C VAL A 41 -15.77 13.67 7.66
N THR A 42 -15.49 12.73 6.76
CA THR A 42 -14.11 12.36 6.40
C THR A 42 -13.33 13.55 5.83
N GLN A 43 -13.97 14.37 4.98
CA GLN A 43 -13.31 15.53 4.39
C GLN A 43 -13.00 16.60 5.44
N ARG A 44 -13.92 16.86 6.37
CA ARG A 44 -13.69 17.80 7.49
C ARG A 44 -12.64 17.32 8.48
N LEU A 45 -12.55 16.00 8.72
CA LEU A 45 -11.49 15.42 9.56
C LEU A 45 -10.12 15.52 8.87
N ALA A 46 -10.07 15.28 7.56
CA ALA A 46 -8.86 15.46 6.77
C ALA A 46 -8.39 16.94 6.76
N ASP A 47 -9.31 17.88 6.54
CA ASP A 47 -9.03 19.32 6.57
C ASP A 47 -8.55 19.79 7.96
N ALA A 48 -8.99 19.13 9.03
CA ALA A 48 -8.56 19.40 10.40
C ALA A 48 -7.21 18.76 10.77
N GLY A 49 -6.52 18.11 9.81
CA GLY A 49 -5.22 17.48 10.03
C GLY A 49 -5.28 16.12 10.74
N PHE A 50 -6.49 15.57 10.97
CA PHE A 50 -6.66 14.20 11.43
C PHE A 50 -6.46 13.23 10.26
N THR A 51 -5.22 13.10 9.83
CA THR A 51 -4.78 12.13 8.81
C THR A 51 -4.39 10.77 9.41
N LYS A 52 -4.28 10.68 10.75
CA LYS A 52 -3.98 9.44 11.48
C LYS A 52 -4.95 9.29 12.65
N GLY A 53 -6.05 8.58 12.43
CA GLY A 53 -7.00 8.22 13.47
C GLY A 53 -7.61 6.87 13.15
N ASP A 54 -7.42 5.92 14.05
CA ASP A 54 -8.00 4.58 14.00
C ASP A 54 -9.50 4.69 14.31
N PHE A 55 -10.28 5.17 13.34
CA PHE A 55 -11.72 5.35 13.51
C PHE A 55 -12.43 4.08 13.01
N ALA A 56 -12.83 3.24 13.97
CA ALA A 56 -13.69 2.07 13.78
C ALA A 56 -13.14 0.94 12.90
N GLY A 57 -11.83 0.71 12.89
CA GLY A 57 -11.23 -0.46 12.21
C GLY A 57 -11.32 -0.41 10.68
N LEU A 58 -11.56 0.77 10.10
CA LEU A 58 -11.52 0.96 8.66
C LEU A 58 -10.06 1.01 8.20
N HIS A 59 -9.69 0.00 7.40
CA HIS A 59 -8.34 -0.27 6.91
C HIS A 59 -7.73 0.85 6.04
N TRP A 60 -6.97 1.76 6.65
CA TRP A 60 -6.09 2.69 5.93
C TRP A 60 -4.85 2.01 5.33
N GLU A 61 -4.50 0.83 5.85
CA GLU A 61 -3.34 0.04 5.42
C GLU A 61 -3.41 -0.35 3.93
N LYS A 62 -4.62 -0.67 3.41
CA LYS A 62 -4.80 -0.97 1.98
C LYS A 62 -4.49 0.23 1.08
N GLN A 63 -4.92 1.43 1.47
CA GLN A 63 -4.65 2.64 0.68
C GLN A 63 -3.17 3.03 0.72
N LEU A 64 -2.49 2.84 1.85
CA LEU A 64 -1.04 3.04 1.93
C LEU A 64 -0.29 2.02 1.06
N LEU A 65 -0.68 0.74 1.10
CA LEU A 65 -0.08 -0.31 0.28
C LEU A 65 -0.29 -0.10 -1.23
N GLU A 66 -1.50 0.26 -1.64
CA GLU A 66 -1.82 0.62 -3.03
C GLU A 66 -1.05 1.87 -3.47
N MET A 67 -0.92 2.86 -2.59
CA MET A 67 -0.12 4.05 -2.88
C MET A 67 1.37 3.72 -3.03
N THR A 68 1.95 2.84 -2.21
CA THR A 68 3.35 2.44 -2.35
C THR A 68 3.60 1.70 -3.66
N GLU A 69 2.70 0.80 -4.05
CA GLU A 69 2.78 0.05 -5.31
C GLU A 69 2.65 0.97 -6.53
N GLN A 70 1.63 1.85 -6.52
CA GLN A 70 1.46 2.89 -7.55
C GLN A 70 2.64 3.86 -7.60
N THR A 71 3.30 4.12 -6.47
CA THR A 71 4.48 4.99 -6.42
C THR A 71 5.69 4.33 -7.08
N GLY A 72 5.86 3.03 -6.91
CA GLY A 72 6.92 2.26 -7.59
C GLY A 72 6.76 2.28 -9.11
N GLU A 73 5.55 2.01 -9.60
CA GLU A 73 5.21 2.10 -11.02
C GLU A 73 5.39 3.53 -11.55
N ALA A 74 4.92 4.54 -10.79
CA ALA A 74 5.09 5.94 -11.15
C ALA A 74 6.56 6.34 -11.29
N GLN A 75 7.45 5.83 -10.42
CA GLN A 75 8.88 6.09 -10.52
C GLN A 75 9.50 5.48 -11.79
N GLN A 76 9.09 4.27 -12.18
CA GLN A 76 9.52 3.66 -13.44
C GLN A 76 9.04 4.47 -14.65
N HIS A 77 7.78 4.90 -14.64
CA HIS A 77 7.24 5.76 -15.70
C HIS A 77 7.97 7.09 -15.80
N VAL A 78 8.31 7.72 -14.67
CA VAL A 78 9.08 8.97 -14.67
C VAL A 78 10.47 8.78 -15.29
N GLN A 79 11.19 7.69 -14.96
CA GLN A 79 12.47 7.38 -15.59
C GLN A 79 12.34 7.16 -17.10
N GLN A 80 11.34 6.40 -17.54
CA GLN A 80 11.09 6.18 -18.97
C GLN A 80 10.78 7.48 -19.72
N VAL A 81 10.02 8.39 -19.09
CA VAL A 81 9.73 9.72 -19.65
C VAL A 81 10.99 10.58 -19.75
N GLU A 82 11.88 10.54 -18.74
CA GLU A 82 13.16 11.26 -18.79
C GLU A 82 14.02 10.78 -19.96
N GLU A 83 14.17 9.46 -20.13
CA GLU A 83 14.93 8.87 -21.25
C GLU A 83 14.34 9.24 -22.62
N SER A 84 13.01 9.20 -22.73
CA SER A 84 12.32 9.59 -23.97
C SER A 84 12.52 11.07 -24.29
N ILE A 85 12.47 11.95 -23.28
CA ILE A 85 12.69 13.40 -23.47
C ILE A 85 14.14 13.66 -23.90
N ASP A 86 15.13 13.00 -23.28
CA ASP A 86 16.53 13.16 -23.65
C ASP A 86 16.80 12.65 -25.08
N SER A 87 16.16 11.56 -25.51
CA SER A 87 16.25 11.06 -26.88
C SER A 87 15.65 12.05 -27.91
N ILE A 88 14.48 12.63 -27.60
CA ILE A 88 13.85 13.66 -28.46
C ILE A 88 14.74 14.89 -28.55
N ARG A 89 15.33 15.33 -27.43
CA ARG A 89 16.28 16.45 -27.39
C ARG A 89 17.47 16.21 -28.33
N GLN A 90 18.10 15.04 -28.25
CA GLN A 90 19.24 14.70 -29.11
C GLN A 90 18.84 14.74 -30.59
N SER A 91 17.66 14.22 -30.92
CA SER A 91 17.12 14.24 -32.29
C SER A 91 16.88 15.67 -32.78
N LEU A 92 16.33 16.56 -31.94
CA LEU A 92 16.13 17.97 -32.26
C LEU A 92 17.46 18.69 -32.50
N VAL A 93 18.49 18.44 -31.68
CA VAL A 93 19.82 19.04 -31.87
C VAL A 93 20.43 18.62 -33.20
N THR A 94 20.32 17.35 -33.58
CA THR A 94 20.80 16.87 -34.90
C THR A 94 20.05 17.57 -36.04
N ILE A 95 18.72 17.65 -35.96
CA ILE A 95 17.90 18.35 -36.98
C ILE A 95 18.29 19.83 -37.07
N GLY A 96 18.51 20.50 -35.94
CA GLY A 96 18.92 21.90 -35.88
C GLY A 96 20.29 22.15 -36.53
N ASN A 97 21.24 21.24 -36.33
CA ASN A 97 22.57 21.32 -36.94
C ASN A 97 22.54 21.11 -38.46
N ASP A 98 21.69 20.20 -38.94
CA ASP A 98 21.58 19.85 -40.36
C ASP A 98 20.69 20.83 -41.15
N ALA A 99 19.86 21.61 -40.47
CA ALA A 99 18.95 22.57 -41.10
C ALA A 99 19.71 23.73 -41.79
N GLN A 100 19.46 23.90 -43.10
CA GLN A 100 19.99 25.05 -43.85
C GLN A 100 19.10 26.31 -43.69
N SER A 101 17.82 26.14 -43.37
CA SER A 101 16.89 27.24 -43.18
C SER A 101 17.06 27.89 -41.79
N PRO A 102 17.24 29.21 -41.71
CA PRO A 102 17.31 29.93 -40.43
C PRO A 102 15.98 29.87 -39.66
N GLU A 103 14.85 29.73 -40.34
CA GLU A 103 13.53 29.61 -39.71
C GLU A 103 13.37 28.27 -38.98
N VAL A 104 13.82 27.17 -39.61
CA VAL A 104 13.79 25.84 -38.99
C VAL A 104 14.70 25.79 -37.76
N LYS A 105 15.88 26.42 -37.83
CA LYS A 105 16.77 26.55 -36.67
C LYS A 105 16.09 27.25 -35.50
N ALA A 106 15.45 28.40 -35.76
CA ALA A 106 14.74 29.14 -34.72
C ALA A 106 13.61 28.31 -34.07
N GLN A 107 12.86 27.53 -34.86
CA GLN A 107 11.81 26.65 -34.33
C GLN A 107 12.38 25.50 -33.49
N VAL A 108 13.47 24.87 -33.95
CA VAL A 108 14.17 23.81 -33.20
C VAL A 108 14.74 24.35 -31.89
N ASP A 109 15.31 25.55 -31.88
CA ASP A 109 15.82 26.21 -30.67
C ASP A 109 14.69 26.45 -29.68
N GLN A 110 13.53 26.94 -30.15
CA GLN A 110 12.36 27.16 -29.29
C GLN A 110 11.82 25.85 -28.71
N LEU A 111 11.72 24.78 -29.51
CA LEU A 111 11.28 23.46 -29.03
C LEU A 111 12.28 22.89 -28.01
N THR A 112 13.58 23.08 -28.22
CA THR A 112 14.62 22.65 -27.28
C THR A 112 14.47 23.34 -25.93
N ILE A 113 14.17 24.65 -25.91
CA ILE A 113 13.91 25.40 -24.68
C ILE A 113 12.66 24.87 -23.95
N GLN A 114 11.57 24.58 -24.68
CA GLN A 114 10.35 24.01 -24.09
C GLN A 114 10.58 22.60 -23.53
N LEU A 115 11.38 21.79 -24.21
CA LEU A 115 11.75 20.46 -23.76
C LEU A 115 12.59 20.51 -22.48
N ASP A 116 13.56 21.42 -22.41
CA ASP A 116 14.38 21.64 -21.22
C ASP A 116 13.54 22.04 -20.01
N SER A 117 12.53 22.90 -20.20
CA SER A 117 11.56 23.24 -19.14
C SER A 117 10.74 22.02 -18.69
N SER A 118 10.33 21.17 -19.63
CA SER A 118 9.55 19.96 -19.32
C SER A 118 10.39 18.94 -18.55
N LEU A 119 11.65 18.74 -18.95
CA LEU A 119 12.62 17.90 -18.25
C LEU A 119 12.87 18.38 -16.82
N GLN A 120 12.99 19.69 -16.60
CA GLN A 120 13.12 20.25 -15.25
C GLN A 120 11.90 19.96 -14.37
N SER A 121 10.68 20.04 -14.94
CA SER A 121 9.45 19.71 -14.23
C SER A 121 9.36 18.22 -13.88
N VAL A 122 9.77 17.33 -14.78
CA VAL A 122 9.81 15.88 -14.52
C VAL A 122 10.82 15.58 -13.40
N ARG A 123 12.01 16.18 -13.46
CA ARG A 123 13.05 16.03 -12.41
C ARG A 123 12.63 16.59 -11.05
N SER A 124 11.79 17.62 -10.99
CA SER A 124 11.23 18.07 -9.71
C SER A 124 10.23 17.05 -9.16
N VAL A 125 9.35 16.51 -10.01
CA VAL A 125 8.38 15.48 -9.59
C VAL A 125 9.10 14.23 -9.10
N ASP A 126 10.15 13.76 -9.79
CA ASP A 126 10.98 12.63 -9.33
C ASP A 126 11.57 12.88 -7.92
N ARG A 127 12.14 14.06 -7.69
CA ARG A 127 12.72 14.43 -6.40
C ARG A 127 11.68 14.48 -5.29
N ASP A 128 10.51 15.06 -5.57
CA ASP A 128 9.42 15.17 -4.60
C ASP A 128 8.84 13.79 -4.26
N LEU A 129 8.69 12.92 -5.28
CA LEU A 129 8.24 11.54 -5.10
C LEU A 129 9.21 10.76 -4.21
N LYS A 130 10.52 10.83 -4.49
CA LYS A 130 11.57 10.20 -3.68
C LYS A 130 11.60 10.75 -2.26
N ALA A 131 11.39 12.05 -2.08
CA ALA A 131 11.31 12.66 -0.74
C ALA A 131 10.07 12.18 0.03
N SER A 132 8.93 12.03 -0.64
CA SER A 132 7.71 11.49 -0.07
C SER A 132 7.90 10.03 0.38
N LEU A 133 8.49 9.18 -0.47
CA LEU A 133 8.81 7.79 -0.14
C LEU A 133 9.69 7.68 1.11
N ARG A 134 10.80 8.43 1.17
CA ARG A 134 11.67 8.46 2.36
C ARG A 134 10.93 8.91 3.62
N THR A 135 9.99 9.84 3.47
CA THR A 135 9.18 10.30 4.60
C THR A 135 8.25 9.19 5.07
N GLN A 136 7.63 8.45 4.15
CA GLN A 136 6.78 7.30 4.47
C GLN A 136 7.59 6.18 5.14
N GLU A 137 8.77 5.83 4.60
CA GLU A 137 9.69 4.87 5.20
C GLU A 137 10.09 5.25 6.63
N ASN A 138 10.45 6.52 6.86
CA ASN A 138 10.79 7.02 8.20
C ASN A 138 9.60 6.95 9.17
N LEU A 139 8.37 7.20 8.67
CA LEU A 139 7.16 7.07 9.49
C LEU A 139 6.86 5.61 9.85
N LEU A 140 7.18 4.66 8.98
CA LEU A 140 7.05 3.23 9.28
C LEU A 140 8.09 2.78 10.31
N GLN A 141 9.32 3.31 10.27
CA GLN A 141 10.36 3.00 11.25
C GLN A 141 10.15 3.63 12.63
N THR A 142 9.49 4.79 12.68
CA THR A 142 9.27 5.54 13.94
C THR A 142 7.94 5.21 14.62
N ALA A 143 7.05 4.47 13.95
CA ALA A 143 5.88 3.90 14.61
C ALA A 143 6.37 2.92 15.70
N PRO A 144 6.02 3.14 16.98
CA PRO A 144 6.40 2.21 18.03
C PRO A 144 5.77 0.86 17.68
N VAL A 145 6.62 -0.08 17.28
CA VAL A 145 6.31 -1.50 17.19
C VAL A 145 5.95 -1.92 18.61
N ASN A 146 4.68 -1.73 18.97
CA ASN A 146 4.13 -2.37 20.15
C ASN A 146 4.35 -3.85 19.91
N SER A 147 5.28 -4.38 20.69
CA SER A 147 5.79 -5.73 20.70
C SER A 147 4.68 -6.73 21.01
N PHE A 148 3.80 -6.96 20.03
CA PHE A 148 3.14 -8.24 19.90
C PHE A 148 4.20 -9.25 19.48
N SER A 149 4.64 -10.00 20.47
CA SER A 149 5.60 -11.10 20.38
C SER A 149 5.46 -11.93 19.09
N SER A 150 6.50 -11.88 18.25
CA SER A 150 7.06 -12.99 17.44
C SER A 150 6.10 -13.93 16.69
N LYS A 151 5.16 -13.36 15.94
CA LYS A 151 4.84 -13.91 14.62
C LYS A 151 5.05 -12.77 13.63
N SER A 152 6.24 -12.71 13.04
CA SER A 152 6.47 -11.85 11.86
C SER A 152 5.33 -12.10 10.89
N SER A 153 4.74 -11.06 10.32
CA SER A 153 3.83 -11.26 9.20
C SER A 153 4.70 -11.74 8.04
N HIS A 154 4.70 -13.04 7.78
CA HIS A 154 5.53 -13.63 6.74
C HIS A 154 4.88 -13.34 5.39
N TRP A 155 5.67 -12.83 4.45
CA TRP A 155 5.26 -12.74 3.04
C TRP A 155 5.93 -13.89 2.29
N GLY A 156 5.27 -14.39 1.25
CA GLY A 156 5.77 -15.51 0.47
C GLY A 156 5.65 -15.24 -1.01
N ILE A 157 6.55 -15.81 -1.81
CA ILE A 157 6.40 -15.90 -3.26
C ILE A 157 6.20 -17.37 -3.60
N VAL A 158 5.00 -17.70 -4.09
CA VAL A 158 4.68 -19.05 -4.58
C VAL A 158 5.31 -19.23 -5.95
N ILE A 159 6.17 -20.23 -6.10
CA ILE A 159 6.90 -20.49 -7.34
C ILE A 159 6.45 -21.76 -8.08
N SER A 160 5.84 -22.73 -7.38
CA SER A 160 5.29 -23.95 -8.01
C SER A 160 4.06 -24.45 -7.27
N ALA A 161 3.29 -25.33 -7.92
CA ALA A 161 2.09 -25.96 -7.39
C ALA A 161 1.98 -27.40 -7.91
N ASP A 162 2.64 -28.32 -7.22
CA ASP A 162 2.82 -29.70 -7.67
C ASP A 162 1.81 -30.65 -7.02
N ARG A 163 1.41 -31.70 -7.74
CA ARG A 163 0.56 -32.78 -7.17
C ARG A 163 1.39 -33.88 -6.51
N ASP A 164 2.68 -33.92 -6.79
CA ASP A 164 3.60 -34.95 -6.34
C ASP A 164 4.65 -34.35 -5.40
N VAL A 165 4.92 -35.07 -4.31
CA VAL A 165 5.87 -34.68 -3.27
C VAL A 165 7.30 -34.54 -3.82
N ASN A 166 7.72 -35.45 -4.70
CA ASN A 166 9.09 -35.45 -5.23
C ASN A 166 9.28 -34.33 -6.26
N ALA A 167 8.22 -34.00 -7.02
CA ALA A 167 8.23 -32.83 -7.90
C ALA A 167 8.46 -31.55 -7.09
N ALA A 168 7.73 -31.35 -5.98
CA ALA A 168 7.95 -30.20 -5.10
C ALA A 168 9.37 -30.17 -4.51
N GLU A 169 9.96 -31.31 -4.15
CA GLU A 169 11.36 -31.35 -3.70
C GLU A 169 12.35 -30.91 -4.77
N HIS A 170 12.12 -31.32 -6.03
CA HIS A 170 12.94 -30.85 -7.15
C HIS A 170 12.82 -29.33 -7.36
N GLU A 171 11.66 -28.75 -7.09
CA GLU A 171 11.43 -27.30 -7.12
C GLU A 171 12.19 -26.58 -6.00
N VAL A 172 12.15 -27.10 -4.77
CA VAL A 172 12.92 -26.59 -3.63
C VAL A 172 14.42 -26.58 -3.93
N GLU A 173 14.97 -27.69 -4.43
CA GLU A 173 16.40 -27.79 -4.75
C GLU A 173 16.82 -26.84 -5.88
N ARG A 174 15.93 -26.60 -6.85
CA ARG A 174 16.18 -25.62 -7.90
C ARG A 174 16.16 -24.20 -7.33
N ALA A 175 15.19 -23.88 -6.48
CA ALA A 175 15.05 -22.59 -5.85
C ALA A 175 16.23 -22.27 -4.91
N LYS A 176 16.69 -23.23 -4.11
CA LYS A 176 17.87 -23.10 -3.22
C LYS A 176 19.17 -22.80 -3.97
N LYS A 177 19.28 -23.26 -5.23
CA LYS A 177 20.43 -22.92 -6.09
C LYS A 177 20.33 -21.51 -6.66
N ALA A 178 19.12 -20.96 -6.76
CA ALA A 178 18.87 -19.65 -7.34
C ALA A 178 18.80 -18.53 -6.29
N SER A 179 18.42 -18.86 -5.05
CA SER A 179 18.17 -17.93 -3.96
C SER A 179 18.78 -18.44 -2.65
N ASP A 180 19.26 -17.51 -1.83
CA ASP A 180 19.74 -17.72 -0.46
C ASP A 180 18.62 -17.58 0.59
N LYS A 181 17.39 -17.32 0.16
CA LYS A 181 16.22 -17.16 1.02
C LYS A 181 15.73 -18.50 1.55
N GLU A 182 14.96 -18.43 2.63
CA GLU A 182 14.28 -19.59 3.19
C GLU A 182 13.21 -20.08 2.21
N ILE A 183 13.19 -21.39 1.95
CA ILE A 183 12.28 -22.01 1.00
C ILE A 183 11.60 -23.17 1.72
N SER A 184 10.27 -23.10 1.74
CA SER A 184 9.41 -24.06 2.42
C SER A 184 8.38 -24.63 1.46
N VAL A 185 7.84 -25.80 1.79
CA VAL A 185 6.74 -26.43 1.05
C VAL A 185 5.46 -26.34 1.87
N TYR A 186 4.42 -25.78 1.27
CA TYR A 186 3.09 -25.69 1.87
C TYR A 186 2.14 -26.64 1.17
N GLN A 187 1.60 -27.63 1.89
CA GLN A 187 0.52 -28.47 1.41
C GLN A 187 -0.81 -27.76 1.63
N LYS A 188 -1.48 -27.41 0.52
CA LYS A 188 -2.81 -26.80 0.53
C LYS A 188 -3.72 -27.57 -0.40
N ASP A 189 -4.82 -28.07 0.14
CA ASP A 189 -5.70 -29.03 -0.52
C ASP A 189 -4.94 -30.30 -0.97
N GLN A 190 -4.77 -30.50 -2.28
CA GLN A 190 -4.05 -31.63 -2.87
C GLN A 190 -2.79 -31.20 -3.62
N LEU A 191 -2.29 -29.99 -3.32
CA LEU A 191 -1.13 -29.40 -3.97
C LEU A 191 -0.03 -29.13 -2.94
N PHE A 192 1.21 -29.34 -3.37
CA PHE A 192 2.44 -28.98 -2.70
C PHE A 192 2.98 -27.71 -3.35
N LEU A 193 2.93 -26.61 -2.61
CA LEU A 193 3.27 -25.28 -3.10
C LEU A 193 4.65 -24.92 -2.56
N THR A 194 5.62 -24.73 -3.46
CA THR A 194 6.95 -24.26 -3.07
C THR A 194 6.90 -22.75 -2.90
N VAL A 195 7.32 -22.26 -1.73
CA VAL A 195 7.24 -20.85 -1.35
C VAL A 195 8.62 -20.35 -0.92
N VAL A 196 9.04 -19.22 -1.48
CA VAL A 196 10.19 -18.45 -1.00
C VAL A 196 9.68 -17.47 0.07
N GLU A 197 10.19 -17.57 1.29
CA GLU A 197 9.71 -16.80 2.43
C GLU A 197 10.50 -15.51 2.65
N PHE A 198 9.79 -14.46 3.05
CA PHE A 198 10.30 -13.12 3.24
C PHE A 198 9.81 -12.53 4.56
N SER A 199 10.66 -11.68 5.14
CA SER A 199 10.38 -11.01 6.40
C SER A 199 9.39 -9.85 6.25
N SER A 200 9.29 -9.27 5.05
CA SER A 200 8.38 -8.18 4.72
C SER A 200 7.85 -8.24 3.28
N ARG A 201 6.77 -7.51 3.02
CA ARG A 201 6.18 -7.38 1.68
C ARG A 201 7.14 -6.72 0.70
N GLU A 202 7.82 -5.68 1.17
CA GLU A 202 8.72 -4.85 0.36
C GLU A 202 9.91 -5.67 -0.13
N GLU A 203 10.45 -6.53 0.74
CA GLU A 203 11.53 -7.47 0.38
C GLU A 203 11.07 -8.45 -0.70
N ALA A 204 9.88 -9.05 -0.52
CA ALA A 204 9.30 -9.96 -1.49
C ALA A 204 9.00 -9.28 -2.84
N LEU A 205 8.44 -8.07 -2.84
CA LEU A 205 8.18 -7.32 -4.08
C LEU A 205 9.47 -6.96 -4.82
N THR A 206 10.53 -6.64 -4.08
CA THR A 206 11.85 -6.33 -4.66
C THR A 206 12.45 -7.56 -5.35
N ASP A 207 12.30 -8.74 -4.76
CA ASP A 207 12.87 -9.98 -5.29
C ASP A 207 11.98 -10.68 -6.34
N LEU A 208 10.68 -10.38 -6.38
CA LEU A 208 9.71 -11.02 -7.28
C LEU A 208 10.13 -10.98 -8.76
N PRO A 209 10.60 -9.86 -9.36
CA PRO A 209 11.04 -9.85 -10.76
C PRO A 209 12.22 -10.80 -11.01
N SER A 210 13.18 -10.88 -10.08
CA SER A 210 14.34 -11.76 -10.18
C SER A 210 13.93 -13.23 -10.08
N ILE A 211 13.02 -13.56 -9.16
CA ILE A 211 12.46 -14.91 -9.02
C ILE A 211 11.69 -15.31 -10.28
N LYS A 212 10.89 -14.41 -10.85
CA LYS A 212 10.19 -14.68 -12.12
C LYS A 212 11.16 -14.97 -13.26
N ALA A 213 12.21 -14.17 -13.38
CA ALA A 213 13.19 -14.32 -14.46
C ALA A 213 14.07 -15.57 -14.31
N ARG A 214 14.40 -15.98 -13.08
CA ARG A 214 15.40 -17.03 -12.82
C ARG A 214 14.81 -18.39 -12.46
N ILE A 215 13.63 -18.41 -11.85
CA ILE A 215 13.03 -19.62 -11.28
C ILE A 215 11.76 -20.00 -12.03
N GLN A 216 10.75 -19.13 -12.04
CA GLN A 216 9.45 -19.40 -12.65
C GLN A 216 8.67 -18.12 -12.98
N ASP A 217 8.36 -17.89 -14.27
CA ASP A 217 7.65 -16.69 -14.74
C ASP A 217 6.25 -16.51 -14.08
N GLY A 218 5.58 -17.63 -13.79
CA GLY A 218 4.28 -17.67 -13.12
C GLY A 218 4.29 -17.42 -11.61
N ALA A 219 5.43 -17.05 -11.02
CA ALA A 219 5.52 -16.81 -9.57
C ALA A 219 4.64 -15.63 -9.13
N TYR A 220 4.07 -15.71 -7.94
CA TYR A 220 3.20 -14.64 -7.42
C TYR A 220 3.34 -14.45 -5.91
N LEU A 221 3.13 -13.20 -5.47
CA LEU A 221 3.22 -12.78 -4.08
C LEU A 221 1.97 -13.19 -3.30
N VAL A 222 2.15 -13.66 -2.06
CA VAL A 222 1.09 -13.97 -1.10
C VAL A 222 1.41 -13.42 0.29
N ASP A 223 0.35 -13.01 0.98
CA ASP A 223 0.35 -12.74 2.42
C ASP A 223 0.16 -14.07 3.15
N MET A 224 1.19 -14.58 3.84
CA MET A 224 1.15 -15.93 4.41
C MET A 224 0.13 -16.08 5.54
N GLU A 225 -0.16 -14.99 6.28
CA GLU A 225 -1.14 -15.03 7.37
C GLU A 225 -2.55 -15.28 6.83
N ARG A 226 -2.87 -14.68 5.69
CA ARG A 226 -4.17 -14.87 5.02
C ARG A 226 -4.19 -16.11 4.16
N TRP A 227 -3.06 -16.44 3.55
CA TRP A 227 -2.96 -17.53 2.59
C TRP A 227 -2.89 -18.90 3.26
N CYS A 228 -2.20 -19.02 4.39
CA CYS A 228 -2.09 -20.23 5.19
C CYS A 228 -2.22 -19.89 6.68
N PRO A 229 -3.43 -19.55 7.17
CA PRO A 229 -3.62 -19.13 8.55
C PRO A 229 -3.31 -20.29 9.49
N LYS A 230 -2.23 -20.17 10.28
CA LYS A 230 -1.72 -21.19 11.21
C LYS A 230 -1.18 -22.44 10.47
N PRO A 231 -0.01 -22.34 9.83
CA PRO A 231 0.63 -23.52 9.26
C PRO A 231 0.93 -24.53 10.37
N GLU A 232 0.58 -25.79 10.12
CA GLU A 232 0.97 -26.92 10.97
C GLU A 232 2.22 -27.56 10.37
N GLU A 233 3.21 -27.91 11.19
CA GLU A 233 4.42 -28.57 10.71
C GLU A 233 4.08 -29.97 10.18
N GLY A 234 4.57 -30.29 8.98
CA GLY A 234 4.34 -31.57 8.30
C GLY A 234 5.28 -32.68 8.78
N GLU A 235 5.25 -33.82 8.08
CA GLU A 235 6.13 -34.96 8.39
C GLU A 235 7.62 -34.72 8.10
N ARG A 236 7.94 -33.66 7.35
CA ARG A 236 9.28 -33.30 6.90
C ARG A 236 9.65 -31.91 7.37
N ASP A 237 10.92 -31.71 7.70
CA ASP A 237 11.45 -30.39 8.09
C ASP A 237 11.31 -29.37 6.92
N GLY A 238 10.84 -28.17 7.23
CA GLY A 238 10.51 -27.13 6.24
C GLY A 238 9.22 -27.39 5.44
N TRP A 239 8.38 -28.33 5.89
CA TRP A 239 7.07 -28.61 5.29
C TRP A 239 5.96 -28.20 6.22
N PHE A 240 4.92 -27.61 5.64
CA PHE A 240 3.78 -27.09 6.37
C PHE A 240 2.48 -27.56 5.73
N VAL A 241 1.45 -27.77 6.53
CA VAL A 241 0.09 -28.09 6.10
C VAL A 241 -0.81 -26.91 6.41
N CYS A 242 -1.52 -26.43 5.39
CA CYS A 242 -2.50 -25.37 5.52
C CYS A 242 -3.88 -25.97 5.80
N GLY A 243 -4.35 -25.80 7.04
CA GLY A 243 -5.71 -26.15 7.43
C GLY A 243 -6.77 -25.34 6.69
N LYS A 244 -7.99 -25.90 6.60
CA LYS A 244 -9.18 -25.19 6.12
C LYS A 244 -9.77 -24.27 7.19
#